data_AF-A0A7W0YB70-F1
#
_entry.id   AF-A0A7W0YB70-F1
#
_cell.length_a   1.000
_cell.length_b   1.000
_cell.length_c   1.000
_cell.angle_alpha   90.00
_cell.angle_beta   90.00
_cell.angle_gamma   90.00
#
_symmetry.space_group_name_H-M   'P 1'
#
loop_
_entity.id
_entity.type
_entity.pdbx_description
1 polymer ?
#
loop_
_entity_poly.entity_id
_entity_poly.type
_entity_poly.pdbx_seq_one_letter_code
_entity_poly.pdbx_strand_id
1 'polypeptide(L)'
;MTVADTGLSEELSFRIPDTTRSITIVVEGAPDALYALGSLALGDGIDLVALPGGAPGAAMEASYEQEQIGQMPGTLFQSIRLGTFTQVYPYAPDQIIVPGTARLRIASNRPGAVSATIVMPGDDGARNLPLNLYLVSDTLPDPNIPAFKSELDRVFAQAGVTVMINGVERLAGTSFERITDFNEPQESPASQSAMLPSLVADHSADGLDVFVVEGLPTGVAGLSLGTPGPPLRGSYYYGVIVRGGFPPVEMARITAHEVAHFLALQHVENRGISGMTYPDPLADTMPGVDNLMEDGTTLTAGQSFALSRSALLVAP
;
A
#
# COMPACT_ATOMS: atom_id res chain seq x y z
N MET A 1 -16.75 12.03 -9.13
CA MET A 1 -16.55 13.42 -8.67
C MET A 1 -15.65 14.16 -9.65
N THR A 2 -15.53 15.48 -9.55
CA THR A 2 -14.59 16.25 -10.39
C THR A 2 -13.68 17.13 -9.54
N VAL A 3 -12.37 17.08 -9.79
CA VAL A 3 -11.38 18.04 -9.27
C VAL A 3 -11.43 19.30 -10.14
N ALA A 4 -11.65 20.45 -9.51
CA ALA A 4 -11.68 21.75 -10.17
C ALA A 4 -10.25 22.34 -10.32
N ASP A 5 -10.14 23.48 -11.00
CA ASP A 5 -8.86 24.21 -11.18
C ASP A 5 -8.21 24.67 -9.86
N THR A 6 -8.96 24.64 -8.76
CA THR A 6 -8.43 24.87 -7.41
C THR A 6 -7.58 23.71 -6.89
N GLY A 7 -7.53 22.58 -7.62
CA GLY A 7 -6.85 21.35 -7.21
C GLY A 7 -7.63 20.53 -6.18
N LEU A 8 -8.89 20.88 -5.90
CA LEU A 8 -9.76 20.17 -4.96
C LEU A 8 -11.05 19.71 -5.66
N SER A 9 -11.52 18.53 -5.28
CA SER A 9 -12.83 18.04 -5.69
C SER A 9 -13.98 18.73 -4.95
N GLU A 10 -15.18 18.56 -5.49
CA GLU A 10 -16.39 18.66 -4.69
C GLU A 10 -16.35 17.74 -3.46
N GLU A 11 -17.15 18.06 -2.45
CA GLU A 11 -17.20 17.28 -1.21
C GLU A 11 -18.05 16.01 -1.39
N LEU A 12 -17.49 14.87 -0.99
CA LEU A 12 -18.21 13.61 -0.89
C LEU A 12 -18.59 13.36 0.57
N SER A 13 -19.87 13.06 0.80
CA SER A 13 -20.36 12.62 2.12
C SER A 13 -20.67 11.13 2.11
N PHE A 14 -20.33 10.44 3.19
CA PHE A 14 -20.61 9.02 3.40
C PHE A 14 -20.85 8.72 4.88
N ARG A 15 -21.46 7.57 5.19
CA ARG A 15 -21.73 7.18 6.58
C ARG A 15 -20.75 6.13 7.04
N ILE A 16 -20.12 6.36 8.19
CA ILE A 16 -19.26 5.41 8.91
C ILE A 16 -20.14 4.64 9.91
N PRO A 17 -20.29 3.31 9.77
CA PRO A 17 -20.91 2.46 10.77
C PRO A 17 -20.16 2.44 12.10
N ASP A 18 -20.88 2.24 13.21
CA ASP A 18 -20.30 2.18 14.56
C ASP A 18 -19.34 1.00 14.77
N THR A 19 -19.43 -0.03 13.92
CA THR A 19 -18.60 -1.23 13.96
C THR A 19 -17.38 -1.15 13.04
N THR A 20 -17.06 0.01 12.47
CA THR A 20 -15.97 0.16 11.49
C THR A 20 -14.61 0.04 12.18
N ARG A 21 -13.76 -0.91 11.76
CA ARG A 21 -12.40 -1.06 12.31
C ARG A 21 -11.36 -0.15 11.65
N SER A 22 -11.59 0.18 10.38
CA SER A 22 -10.73 0.98 9.51
C SER A 22 -11.52 1.55 8.34
N ILE A 23 -11.00 2.60 7.73
CA ILE A 23 -11.51 3.24 6.52
C ILE A 23 -10.36 3.20 5.53
N THR A 24 -10.53 2.45 4.44
CA THR A 24 -9.63 2.49 3.30
C THR A 24 -10.26 3.33 2.19
N ILE A 25 -9.60 4.42 1.80
CA ILE A 25 -10.05 5.30 0.73
C ILE A 25 -9.12 5.07 -0.45
N VAL A 26 -9.68 4.59 -1.56
CA VAL A 26 -8.99 4.49 -2.84
C VAL A 26 -9.53 5.55 -3.78
N VAL A 27 -8.65 6.33 -4.38
CA VAL A 27 -8.97 7.36 -5.37
C VAL A 27 -8.34 6.95 -6.69
N GLU A 28 -9.09 7.00 -7.78
CA GLU A 28 -8.61 6.72 -9.13
C GLU A 28 -8.97 7.88 -10.06
N GLY A 29 -8.03 8.25 -10.93
CA GLY A 29 -8.20 9.33 -11.90
C GLY A 29 -7.27 9.19 -13.10
N ALA A 30 -6.85 10.33 -13.66
CA ALA A 30 -5.92 10.35 -14.79
C ALA A 30 -4.56 9.77 -14.37
N PRO A 31 -3.97 8.85 -15.16
CA PRO A 31 -2.76 8.11 -14.76
C PRO A 31 -1.51 8.97 -14.58
N ASP A 32 -1.51 10.19 -15.12
CA ASP A 32 -0.41 11.16 -15.07
C ASP A 32 -0.69 12.35 -14.13
N ALA A 33 -1.72 12.23 -13.28
CA ALA A 33 -2.04 13.20 -12.24
C ALA A 33 -1.72 12.63 -10.86
N LEU A 34 -1.24 13.49 -9.97
CA LEU A 34 -0.99 13.19 -8.57
C LEU A 34 -2.28 13.29 -7.77
N TYR A 35 -2.49 12.38 -6.84
CA TYR A 35 -3.69 12.32 -5.99
C TYR A 35 -3.33 12.15 -4.51
N ALA A 36 -4.15 12.78 -3.67
CA ALA A 36 -4.14 12.68 -2.21
C ALA A 36 -5.53 13.08 -1.66
N LEU A 37 -5.72 13.02 -0.34
CA LEU A 37 -6.86 13.64 0.33
C LEU A 37 -6.62 15.15 0.49
N GLY A 38 -7.61 15.93 0.07
CA GLY A 38 -7.67 17.37 0.31
C GLY A 38 -8.26 17.74 1.67
N SER A 39 -9.17 16.92 2.16
CA SER A 39 -9.74 16.98 3.51
C SER A 39 -10.36 15.64 3.86
N LEU A 40 -10.36 15.28 5.14
CA LEU A 40 -11.07 14.11 5.67
C LEU A 40 -11.61 14.47 7.05
N ALA A 41 -12.92 14.66 7.13
CA ALA A 41 -13.62 14.86 8.39
C ALA A 41 -14.49 13.65 8.72
N LEU A 42 -14.39 13.14 9.95
CA LEU A 42 -15.20 12.01 10.42
C LEU A 42 -16.51 12.51 11.05
N GLY A 43 -17.18 11.66 11.84
CA GLY A 43 -18.47 12.00 12.46
C GLY A 43 -18.45 13.20 13.42
N ASP A 44 -17.27 13.61 13.92
CA ASP A 44 -17.07 14.81 14.72
C ASP A 44 -16.91 16.11 13.90
N GLY A 45 -16.74 15.97 12.57
CA GLY A 45 -16.55 17.09 11.66
C GLY A 45 -15.18 17.75 11.68
N ILE A 46 -14.20 17.19 12.41
CA ILE A 46 -12.82 17.72 12.46
C ILE A 46 -12.08 17.25 11.22
N ASP A 47 -11.52 18.18 10.44
CA ASP A 47 -10.66 17.83 9.29
C ASP A 47 -9.30 17.31 9.78
N LEU A 48 -9.06 16.03 9.54
CA LEU A 48 -7.84 15.32 9.92
C LEU A 48 -6.66 15.67 9.03
N VAL A 49 -6.91 16.04 7.77
CA VAL A 49 -5.84 16.39 6.83
C VAL A 49 -5.25 17.75 7.17
N ALA A 50 -6.12 18.73 7.43
CA ALA A 50 -5.77 20.11 7.78
C ALA A 50 -4.71 20.70 6.83
N LEU A 51 -4.98 20.64 5.51
CA LEU A 51 -4.06 21.17 4.51
C LEU A 51 -3.74 22.65 4.76
N PRO A 52 -2.48 23.08 4.57
CA PRO A 52 -2.16 24.49 4.49
C PRO A 52 -2.99 25.20 3.43
N GLY A 53 -3.35 26.47 3.67
CA GLY A 53 -4.15 27.24 2.72
C GLY A 53 -3.45 27.41 1.36
N GLY A 54 -4.21 27.31 0.27
CA GLY A 54 -3.72 27.41 -1.10
C GLY A 54 -4.17 26.22 -1.96
N ALA A 55 -3.85 26.25 -3.25
CA ALA A 55 -4.06 25.10 -4.13
C ALA A 55 -2.95 24.05 -3.87
N PRO A 56 -3.29 22.75 -3.69
CA PRO A 56 -2.32 21.75 -3.26
C PRO A 56 -1.30 21.36 -4.34
N GLY A 57 -1.61 21.55 -5.63
CA GLY A 57 -0.87 20.97 -6.75
C GLY A 57 0.64 21.23 -6.73
N ALA A 58 1.06 22.49 -6.56
CA ALA A 58 2.49 22.82 -6.57
C ALA A 58 3.27 22.18 -5.39
N ALA A 59 2.63 22.05 -4.22
CA ALA A 59 3.25 21.40 -3.08
C ALA A 59 3.32 19.88 -3.27
N MET A 60 2.31 19.29 -3.93
CA MET A 60 2.31 17.88 -4.31
C MET A 60 3.44 17.57 -5.27
N GLU A 61 3.60 18.36 -6.34
CA GLU A 61 4.68 18.23 -7.32
C GLU A 61 6.06 18.40 -6.70
N ALA A 62 6.22 19.39 -5.82
CA ALA A 62 7.49 19.59 -5.11
C ALA A 62 7.86 18.37 -4.25
N SER A 63 6.91 17.80 -3.50
CA SER A 63 7.15 16.64 -2.64
C SER A 63 7.40 15.35 -3.46
N TYR A 64 6.61 15.14 -4.51
CA TYR A 64 6.65 13.90 -5.28
C TYR A 64 7.75 13.89 -6.34
N GLU A 65 7.86 14.93 -7.16
CA GLU A 65 8.78 14.94 -8.31
C GLU A 65 10.16 15.49 -7.94
N GLN A 66 10.23 16.49 -7.06
CA GLN A 66 11.50 17.18 -6.75
C GLN A 66 12.19 16.56 -5.54
N GLU A 67 11.46 16.34 -4.45
CA GLU A 67 12.01 15.71 -3.24
C GLU A 67 12.02 14.18 -3.32
N GLN A 68 11.23 13.59 -4.22
CA GLN A 68 11.06 12.13 -4.39
C GLN A 68 10.66 11.40 -3.11
N ILE A 69 9.85 12.06 -2.28
CA ILE A 69 9.35 11.50 -1.03
C ILE A 69 7.84 11.26 -1.07
N GLY A 70 7.12 12.04 -1.90
CA GLY A 70 5.68 11.89 -2.08
C GLY A 70 4.86 12.15 -0.82
N GLN A 71 5.40 12.75 0.23
CA GLN A 71 4.65 13.04 1.45
C GLN A 71 3.72 14.24 1.24
N MET A 72 2.43 14.06 1.51
CA MET A 72 1.48 15.18 1.44
C MET A 72 1.69 16.16 2.61
N PRO A 73 1.61 17.48 2.39
CA PRO A 73 1.54 18.46 3.47
C PRO A 73 0.29 18.27 4.35
N GLY A 74 0.33 18.76 5.58
CA GLY A 74 -0.79 18.71 6.52
C GLY A 74 -0.49 17.87 7.77
N THR A 75 -1.53 17.51 8.50
CA THR A 75 -1.42 16.77 9.77
C THR A 75 -1.63 15.27 9.61
N LEU A 76 -2.47 14.84 8.67
CA LEU A 76 -2.65 13.42 8.36
C LEU A 76 -1.49 12.94 7.49
N PHE A 77 -0.73 11.96 7.97
CA PHE A 77 0.28 11.32 7.14
C PHE A 77 -0.40 10.54 6.01
N GLN A 78 0.00 10.85 4.79
CA GLN A 78 -0.46 10.20 3.57
C GLN A 78 0.60 10.39 2.49
N SER A 79 0.69 9.41 1.58
CA SER A 79 1.61 9.46 0.45
C SER A 79 0.85 9.83 -0.82
N ILE A 80 1.25 10.90 -1.49
CA ILE A 80 0.84 11.30 -2.83
C ILE A 80 1.18 10.17 -3.80
N ARG A 81 0.25 9.84 -4.69
CA ARG A 81 0.44 8.80 -5.71
C ARG A 81 -0.01 9.27 -7.08
N LEU A 82 0.61 8.76 -8.14
CA LEU A 82 0.15 8.97 -9.51
C LEU A 82 -1.03 8.07 -9.83
N GLY A 83 -2.08 8.61 -10.47
CA GLY A 83 -3.21 7.83 -11.01
C GLY A 83 -4.15 7.21 -9.97
N THR A 84 -3.61 6.46 -9.02
CA THR A 84 -4.36 5.74 -7.97
C THR A 84 -3.74 6.01 -6.60
N PHE A 85 -4.48 6.69 -5.72
CA PHE A 85 -4.09 6.98 -4.35
C PHE A 85 -4.83 6.07 -3.37
N THR A 86 -4.16 5.61 -2.31
CA THR A 86 -4.77 4.84 -1.23
C THR A 86 -4.39 5.39 0.14
N GLN A 87 -5.39 5.56 1.02
CA GLN A 87 -5.21 5.87 2.43
C GLN A 87 -5.88 4.81 3.29
N VAL A 88 -5.22 4.39 4.37
CA VAL A 88 -5.83 3.60 5.45
C VAL A 88 -5.88 4.46 6.72
N TYR A 89 -7.04 4.54 7.36
CA TYR A 89 -7.22 5.23 8.64
C TYR A 89 -8.03 4.36 9.61
N PRO A 90 -7.65 4.27 10.90
CA PRO A 90 -6.43 4.81 11.49
C PRO A 90 -5.22 3.99 11.02
N TYR A 91 -4.03 4.60 11.04
CA TYR A 91 -2.76 3.89 10.86
C TYR A 91 -1.92 3.91 12.15
N ALA A 92 -2.28 4.71 13.15
CA ALA A 92 -1.59 4.79 14.43
C ALA A 92 -2.54 4.57 15.62
N PRO A 93 -2.08 3.99 16.75
CA PRO A 93 -2.95 3.62 17.88
C PRO A 93 -3.69 4.77 18.58
N ASP A 94 -3.19 5.99 18.45
CA ASP A 94 -3.77 7.21 19.03
C ASP A 94 -4.87 7.82 18.14
N GLN A 95 -5.01 7.33 16.91
CA GLN A 95 -6.06 7.73 15.99
C GLN A 95 -7.34 6.92 16.21
N ILE A 96 -8.47 7.62 16.21
CA ILE A 96 -9.78 7.03 16.52
C ILE A 96 -10.74 7.26 15.35
N ILE A 97 -11.55 6.25 15.05
CA ILE A 97 -12.68 6.39 14.13
C ILE A 97 -13.86 6.94 14.91
N VAL A 98 -14.43 8.04 14.41
CA VAL A 98 -15.68 8.60 14.93
C VAL A 98 -16.82 8.23 13.97
N PRO A 99 -17.74 7.34 14.38
CA PRO A 99 -18.89 6.97 13.54
C PRO A 99 -19.80 8.16 13.25
N GLY A 100 -20.59 8.05 12.18
CA GLY A 100 -21.51 9.11 11.75
C GLY A 100 -21.27 9.55 10.31
N THR A 101 -21.67 10.78 9.97
CA THR A 101 -21.49 11.33 8.62
C THR A 101 -20.08 11.87 8.48
N ALA A 102 -19.29 11.23 7.63
CA ALA A 102 -17.98 11.70 7.23
C ALA A 102 -18.05 12.46 5.91
N ARG A 103 -17.05 13.30 5.69
CA ARG A 103 -16.88 14.13 4.51
C ARG A 103 -15.44 14.08 4.04
N LEU A 104 -15.23 13.95 2.74
CA LEU A 104 -13.89 14.02 2.15
C LEU A 104 -13.87 14.91 0.91
N ARG A 105 -12.68 15.42 0.61
CA ARG A 105 -12.33 16.00 -0.69
C ARG A 105 -11.04 15.36 -1.17
N ILE A 106 -10.92 15.27 -2.48
CA ILE A 106 -9.73 14.75 -3.15
C ILE A 106 -8.89 15.95 -3.58
N ALA A 107 -7.59 15.89 -3.32
CA ALA A 107 -6.60 16.82 -3.85
C ALA A 107 -5.94 16.22 -5.10
N SER A 108 -5.71 17.06 -6.11
CA SER A 108 -4.89 16.70 -7.26
C SER A 108 -4.11 17.89 -7.79
N ASN A 109 -2.98 17.63 -8.44
CA ASN A 109 -2.26 18.66 -9.19
C ASN A 109 -2.91 18.99 -10.54
N ARG A 110 -3.92 18.22 -10.98
CA ARG A 110 -4.63 18.46 -12.24
C ARG A 110 -6.15 18.45 -12.05
N PRO A 111 -6.90 19.31 -12.77
CA PRO A 111 -8.35 19.19 -12.84
C PRO A 111 -8.74 17.93 -13.62
N GLY A 112 -9.88 17.32 -13.28
CA GLY A 112 -10.35 16.13 -13.98
C GLY A 112 -11.34 15.29 -13.19
N ALA A 113 -11.91 14.29 -13.87
CA ALA A 113 -12.79 13.32 -13.24
C ALA A 113 -12.00 12.40 -12.31
N VAL A 114 -12.58 12.09 -11.16
CA VAL A 114 -12.03 11.16 -10.17
C VAL A 114 -13.14 10.27 -9.60
N SER A 115 -12.80 9.02 -9.31
CA SER A 115 -13.63 8.10 -8.53
C SER A 115 -13.01 7.87 -7.15
N ALA A 116 -13.87 7.69 -6.15
CA ALA A 116 -13.45 7.28 -4.81
C ALA A 116 -14.22 6.03 -4.41
N THR A 117 -13.47 5.02 -3.99
CA THR A 117 -13.99 3.79 -3.39
C THR A 117 -13.63 3.80 -1.91
N ILE A 118 -14.64 3.63 -1.05
CA ILE A 118 -14.48 3.65 0.40
C ILE A 118 -14.80 2.26 0.94
N VAL A 119 -13.80 1.60 1.51
CA VAL A 119 -13.93 0.26 2.11
C VAL A 119 -13.86 0.41 3.63
N MET A 120 -14.91 -0.03 4.32
CA MET A 120 -15.08 0.10 5.77
C MET A 120 -15.33 -1.27 6.40
N PRO A 121 -14.30 -2.11 6.57
CA PRO A 121 -14.47 -3.41 7.19
C PRO A 121 -14.95 -3.28 8.65
N GLY A 122 -15.72 -4.26 9.09
CA GLY A 122 -16.19 -4.36 10.46
C GLY A 122 -15.09 -4.78 11.44
N ASP A 123 -15.28 -4.49 12.72
CA ASP A 123 -14.52 -5.07 13.82
C ASP A 123 -15.10 -6.45 14.18
N ASP A 124 -14.87 -7.40 13.28
CA ASP A 124 -15.39 -8.77 13.29
C ASP A 124 -14.35 -9.80 13.77
N GLY A 125 -13.19 -9.33 14.23
CA GLY A 125 -12.07 -10.19 14.60
C GLY A 125 -11.26 -10.72 13.42
N ALA A 126 -11.38 -10.15 12.21
CA ALA A 126 -10.57 -10.54 11.07
C ALA A 126 -9.07 -10.45 11.36
N ARG A 127 -8.37 -11.57 11.18
CA ARG A 127 -6.93 -11.72 11.43
C ARG A 127 -6.24 -12.59 10.38
N ASN A 128 -6.96 -13.07 9.38
CA ASN A 128 -6.38 -13.93 8.36
C ASN A 128 -6.01 -13.10 7.13
N LEU A 129 -4.79 -13.26 6.63
CA LEU A 129 -4.30 -12.63 5.42
C LEU A 129 -4.13 -13.68 4.32
N PRO A 130 -5.08 -13.80 3.38
CA PRO A 130 -4.95 -14.66 2.21
C PRO A 130 -3.94 -14.08 1.22
N LEU A 131 -2.99 -14.91 0.80
CA LEU A 131 -2.00 -14.64 -0.24
C LEU A 131 -2.14 -15.64 -1.38
N ASN A 132 -2.10 -15.15 -2.61
CA ASN A 132 -2.01 -15.94 -3.84
C ASN A 132 -0.59 -15.85 -4.37
N LEU A 133 0.11 -16.96 -4.50
CA LEU A 133 1.49 -16.96 -5.00
C LEU A 133 1.51 -17.30 -6.49
N TYR A 134 2.04 -16.38 -7.30
CA TYR A 134 2.20 -16.55 -8.74
C TYR A 134 3.68 -16.60 -9.11
N LEU A 135 4.17 -17.74 -9.55
CA LEU A 135 5.51 -17.88 -10.12
C LEU A 135 5.47 -17.44 -11.59
N VAL A 136 5.94 -16.23 -11.84
CA VAL A 136 6.05 -15.63 -13.18
C VAL A 136 7.39 -16.06 -13.77
N SER A 137 7.49 -17.33 -14.19
CA SER A 137 8.73 -17.92 -14.67
C SER A 137 8.52 -19.31 -15.27
N ASP A 138 9.30 -19.61 -16.30
CA ASP A 138 9.43 -20.96 -16.87
C ASP A 138 10.51 -21.81 -16.16
N THR A 139 11.41 -21.18 -15.41
CA THR A 139 12.67 -21.80 -14.96
C THR A 139 12.85 -21.86 -13.44
N LEU A 140 12.17 -20.99 -12.67
CA LEU A 140 12.26 -21.02 -11.21
C LEU A 140 11.72 -22.33 -10.66
N PRO A 141 12.40 -22.96 -9.70
CA PRO A 141 11.86 -24.11 -9.00
C PRO A 141 10.63 -23.71 -8.18
N ASP A 142 9.76 -24.68 -7.91
CA ASP A 142 8.64 -24.45 -6.99
C ASP A 142 9.18 -24.12 -5.59
N PRO A 143 8.62 -23.11 -4.90
CA PRO A 143 9.07 -22.71 -3.58
C PRO A 143 8.79 -23.81 -2.54
N ASN A 144 9.68 -23.93 -1.55
CA ASN A 144 9.40 -24.74 -0.37
C ASN A 144 8.37 -24.02 0.52
N ILE A 145 7.09 -24.23 0.21
CA ILE A 145 5.96 -23.58 0.88
C ILE A 145 5.95 -23.79 2.40
N PRO A 146 6.19 -24.98 2.96
CA PRO A 146 6.27 -25.15 4.41
C PRO A 146 7.29 -24.22 5.09
N ALA A 147 8.51 -24.11 4.55
CA ALA A 147 9.55 -23.25 5.12
C ALA A 147 9.24 -21.76 4.93
N PHE A 148 8.76 -21.40 3.74
CA PHE A 148 8.35 -20.03 3.41
C PHE A 148 7.20 -19.57 4.33
N LYS A 149 6.13 -20.37 4.43
CA LYS A 149 4.97 -20.07 5.28
C LYS A 149 5.36 -20.00 6.75
N SER A 150 6.21 -20.90 7.23
CA SER A 150 6.64 -20.89 8.64
C SER A 150 7.33 -19.58 9.02
N GLU A 151 8.13 -18.98 8.13
CA GLU A 151 8.77 -17.70 8.40
C GLU A 151 7.79 -16.52 8.27
N LEU A 152 6.89 -16.54 7.28
CA LEU A 152 5.80 -15.54 7.19
C LEU A 152 4.93 -15.53 8.44
N ASP A 153 4.48 -16.71 8.89
CA ASP A 153 3.69 -16.85 10.11
C ASP A 153 4.46 -16.31 11.31
N ARG A 154 5.76 -16.59 11.44
CA ARG A 154 6.59 -16.07 12.53
C ARG A 154 6.60 -14.54 12.55
N VAL A 155 6.72 -13.90 11.40
CA VAL A 155 6.76 -12.42 11.31
C VAL A 155 5.38 -11.84 11.64
N PHE A 156 4.33 -12.27 10.94
CA PHE A 156 2.98 -11.68 11.08
C PHE A 156 2.26 -12.08 12.38
N ALA A 157 2.64 -13.18 13.03
CA ALA A 157 2.12 -13.53 14.36
C ALA A 157 2.43 -12.47 15.43
N GLN A 158 3.47 -11.64 15.25
CA GLN A 158 3.74 -10.49 16.13
C GLN A 158 2.58 -9.49 16.14
N ALA A 159 1.88 -9.34 15.00
CA ALA A 159 0.68 -8.52 14.85
C ALA A 159 -0.63 -9.29 15.09
N GLY A 160 -0.53 -10.56 15.50
CA GLY A 160 -1.69 -11.45 15.63
C GLY A 160 -2.37 -11.78 14.29
N VAL A 161 -1.65 -11.65 13.17
CA VAL A 161 -2.14 -11.98 11.82
C VAL A 161 -1.67 -13.38 11.44
N THR A 162 -2.60 -14.19 10.91
CA THR A 162 -2.32 -15.52 10.36
C THR A 162 -2.26 -15.45 8.85
N VAL A 163 -1.16 -15.88 8.24
CA VAL A 163 -1.04 -15.92 6.77
C VAL A 163 -1.67 -17.20 6.24
N MET A 164 -2.48 -17.07 5.19
CA MET A 164 -3.06 -18.19 4.45
C MET A 164 -2.48 -18.18 3.04
N ILE A 165 -1.84 -19.27 2.63
CA ILE A 165 -1.39 -19.43 1.24
C ILE A 165 -2.51 -20.17 0.52
N ASN A 166 -3.28 -19.44 -0.30
CA ASN A 166 -4.44 -20.00 -1.01
C ASN A 166 -4.01 -21.01 -2.09
N GLY A 167 -2.87 -20.75 -2.71
CA GLY A 167 -2.33 -21.58 -3.78
C GLY A 167 -1.02 -21.04 -4.30
N VAL A 168 -0.36 -21.89 -5.09
CA VAL A 168 0.83 -21.54 -5.87
C VAL A 168 0.51 -21.88 -7.31
N GLU A 169 0.58 -20.87 -8.18
CA GLU A 169 0.31 -21.02 -9.60
C GLU A 169 1.51 -20.55 -10.41
N ARG A 170 1.81 -21.23 -11.51
CA ARG A 170 2.89 -20.85 -12.41
C ARG A 170 2.31 -20.17 -13.64
N LEU A 171 2.80 -18.96 -13.92
CA LEU A 171 2.48 -18.17 -15.09
C LEU A 171 3.67 -18.25 -16.07
N ALA A 172 3.59 -19.23 -16.98
CA ALA A 172 4.61 -19.53 -17.98
C ALA A 172 4.48 -18.65 -19.24
N GLY A 173 5.60 -18.35 -19.90
CA GLY A 173 5.62 -17.62 -21.19
C GLY A 173 5.08 -16.19 -21.15
N THR A 174 5.16 -15.50 -20.01
CA THR A 174 4.53 -14.19 -19.80
C THR A 174 5.38 -12.99 -20.22
N SER A 175 6.64 -13.15 -20.61
CA SER A 175 7.61 -12.07 -20.90
C SER A 175 7.89 -11.11 -19.74
N PHE A 176 7.32 -11.39 -18.57
CA PHE A 176 7.46 -10.60 -17.33
C PHE A 176 8.26 -11.36 -16.27
N GLU A 177 8.92 -12.46 -16.64
CA GLU A 177 9.81 -13.20 -15.74
C GLU A 177 11.01 -12.37 -15.28
N ARG A 178 11.39 -11.34 -16.03
CA ARG A 178 12.46 -10.40 -15.66
C ARG A 178 11.98 -8.97 -15.84
N ILE A 179 11.81 -8.28 -14.73
CA ILE A 179 11.59 -6.83 -14.73
C ILE A 179 12.96 -6.16 -14.87
N THR A 180 13.11 -5.32 -15.89
CA THR A 180 14.41 -4.76 -16.26
C THR A 180 14.52 -3.26 -16.03
N ASP A 181 13.39 -2.56 -16.08
CA ASP A 181 13.33 -1.11 -15.88
C ASP A 181 12.42 -0.79 -14.69
N PHE A 182 12.96 0.02 -13.77
CA PHE A 182 12.18 0.85 -12.87
C PHE A 182 12.33 2.29 -13.35
N ASN A 183 11.38 2.77 -14.15
CA ASN A 183 11.33 4.18 -14.46
C ASN A 183 10.67 4.86 -13.27
N GLU A 184 11.42 5.65 -12.52
CA GLU A 184 10.83 6.58 -11.56
C GLU A 184 10.00 7.62 -12.32
N PRO A 185 8.77 7.92 -11.86
CA PRO A 185 8.10 7.31 -10.73
C PRO A 185 7.65 5.85 -11.01
N GLN A 186 7.97 4.94 -10.08
CA GLN A 186 7.67 3.48 -10.09
C GLN A 186 6.19 3.13 -10.34
N GLU A 187 5.36 4.16 -10.31
CA GLU A 187 3.93 4.22 -10.29
C GLU A 187 3.29 4.39 -11.68
N SER A 188 4.05 4.43 -12.78
CA SER A 188 3.42 4.53 -14.10
C SER A 188 2.61 3.26 -14.44
N PRO A 189 1.34 3.35 -14.86
CA PRO A 189 0.58 2.19 -15.35
C PRO A 189 1.18 1.55 -16.62
N ALA A 190 2.15 2.20 -17.27
CA ALA A 190 2.88 1.66 -18.41
C ALA A 190 4.14 0.85 -18.02
N SER A 191 4.47 0.77 -16.73
CA SER A 191 5.64 0.01 -16.26
C SER A 191 5.41 -1.50 -16.40
N GLN A 192 6.50 -2.28 -16.51
CA GLN A 192 6.42 -3.74 -16.53
C GLN A 192 5.79 -4.30 -15.25
N SER A 193 6.09 -3.70 -14.10
CA SER A 193 5.52 -4.10 -12.80
C SER A 193 4.00 -3.89 -12.74
N ALA A 194 3.50 -2.78 -13.28
CA ALA A 194 2.07 -2.46 -13.35
C ALA A 194 1.26 -3.43 -14.25
N MET A 195 1.93 -4.20 -15.13
CA MET A 195 1.27 -5.17 -16.00
C MET A 195 1.04 -6.52 -15.32
N LEU A 196 1.78 -6.86 -14.26
CA LEU A 196 1.66 -8.15 -13.58
C LEU A 196 0.26 -8.44 -13.03
N PRO A 197 -0.44 -7.50 -12.38
CA PRO A 197 -1.82 -7.74 -11.91
C PRO A 197 -2.77 -8.13 -13.04
N SER A 198 -2.56 -7.62 -14.26
CA SER A 198 -3.41 -7.94 -15.42
C SER A 198 -3.29 -9.40 -15.87
N LEU A 199 -2.15 -10.07 -15.60
CA LEU A 199 -1.95 -11.48 -15.92
C LEU A 199 -2.91 -12.38 -15.13
N VAL A 200 -3.37 -11.90 -13.97
CA VAL A 200 -4.18 -12.70 -13.04
C VAL A 200 -5.57 -12.13 -12.78
N ALA A 201 -5.99 -11.15 -13.58
CA ALA A 201 -7.27 -10.45 -13.42
C ALA A 201 -8.49 -11.39 -13.43
N ASP A 202 -8.44 -12.47 -14.22
CA ASP A 202 -9.53 -13.45 -14.34
C ASP A 202 -9.50 -14.56 -13.28
N HIS A 203 -8.51 -14.59 -12.37
CA HIS A 203 -8.43 -15.62 -11.33
C HIS A 203 -9.40 -15.30 -10.18
N SER A 204 -10.04 -16.33 -9.65
CA SER A 204 -11.16 -16.22 -8.69
C SER A 204 -10.75 -16.33 -7.22
N ALA A 205 -9.47 -16.25 -6.89
CA ALA A 205 -9.00 -16.46 -5.51
C ALA A 205 -8.95 -15.13 -4.74
N ASP A 206 -9.77 -15.01 -3.70
CA ASP A 206 -9.74 -13.88 -2.77
C ASP A 206 -8.39 -13.85 -2.02
N GLY A 207 -7.57 -12.82 -2.25
CA GLY A 207 -6.28 -12.68 -1.58
C GLY A 207 -5.33 -11.70 -2.28
N LEU A 208 -4.31 -11.26 -1.54
CA LEU A 208 -3.25 -10.41 -2.07
C LEU A 208 -2.32 -11.22 -2.98
N ASP A 209 -2.05 -10.69 -4.16
CA ASP A 209 -1.21 -11.36 -5.15
C ASP A 209 0.28 -11.12 -4.87
N VAL A 210 1.04 -12.20 -4.81
CA VAL A 210 2.50 -12.22 -4.64
C VAL A 210 3.12 -12.79 -5.92
N PHE A 211 3.71 -11.93 -6.73
CA PHE A 211 4.38 -12.28 -7.97
C PHE A 211 5.85 -12.61 -7.70
N VAL A 212 6.26 -13.85 -7.95
CA VAL A 212 7.65 -14.29 -7.85
C VAL A 212 8.25 -14.31 -9.25
N VAL A 213 9.18 -13.38 -9.52
CA VAL A 213 9.84 -13.18 -10.83
C VAL A 213 11.29 -13.67 -10.79
N GLU A 214 11.90 -14.00 -11.92
CA GLU A 214 13.32 -14.40 -12.01
C GLU A 214 14.29 -13.26 -11.71
N GLY A 215 13.91 -12.03 -12.06
CA GLY A 215 14.81 -10.88 -11.98
C GLY A 215 14.09 -9.58 -11.68
N LEU A 216 14.72 -8.80 -10.82
CA LEU A 216 14.45 -7.38 -10.61
C LEU A 216 15.76 -6.60 -10.87
N PRO A 217 15.68 -5.29 -11.13
CA PRO A 217 16.82 -4.39 -11.20
C PRO A 217 17.80 -4.53 -10.03
N THR A 218 19.05 -4.16 -10.29
CA THR A 218 20.15 -4.35 -9.34
C THR A 218 19.84 -3.62 -8.03
N GLY A 219 20.04 -4.30 -6.90
CA GLY A 219 19.78 -3.75 -5.57
C GLY A 219 18.34 -3.93 -5.07
N VAL A 220 17.42 -4.43 -5.91
CA VAL A 220 16.02 -4.63 -5.53
C VAL A 220 15.72 -6.11 -5.36
N ALA A 221 15.22 -6.47 -4.18
CA ALA A 221 14.85 -7.85 -3.83
C ALA A 221 13.34 -8.07 -3.88
N GLY A 222 12.56 -7.03 -3.61
CA GLY A 222 11.11 -7.01 -3.71
C GLY A 222 10.61 -5.59 -4.03
N LEU A 223 9.32 -5.50 -4.33
CA LEU A 223 8.61 -4.24 -4.56
C LEU A 223 7.14 -4.41 -4.20
N SER A 224 6.62 -3.54 -3.35
CA SER A 224 5.18 -3.35 -3.19
C SER A 224 4.64 -2.51 -4.34
N LEU A 225 3.58 -2.97 -5.02
CA LEU A 225 3.00 -2.20 -6.13
C LEU A 225 2.25 -0.95 -5.65
N GLY A 226 1.90 -0.87 -4.37
CA GLY A 226 1.36 0.34 -3.76
C GLY A 226 1.66 0.40 -2.27
N THR A 227 1.84 1.61 -1.73
CA THR A 227 2.18 1.81 -0.31
C THR A 227 1.38 2.98 0.28
N PRO A 228 0.25 2.74 0.96
CA PRO A 228 -0.51 1.48 1.00
C PRO A 228 -1.01 1.08 -0.39
N GLY A 229 -1.22 -0.21 -0.61
CA GLY A 229 -1.80 -0.73 -1.84
C GLY A 229 -3.34 -0.69 -1.80
N PRO A 230 -4.01 -0.40 -2.93
CA PRO A 230 -5.46 -0.40 -2.99
C PRO A 230 -5.99 -1.83 -2.78
N PRO A 231 -7.00 -2.08 -1.93
CA PRO A 231 -7.63 -3.40 -1.81
C PRO A 231 -8.60 -3.68 -2.99
N LEU A 232 -8.19 -3.32 -4.22
CA LEU A 232 -8.95 -3.47 -5.45
C LEU A 232 -8.11 -4.27 -6.44
N ARG A 233 -8.42 -5.57 -6.60
CA ARG A 233 -7.66 -6.49 -7.47
C ARG A 233 -7.51 -6.01 -8.92
N GLY A 234 -8.47 -5.22 -9.41
CA GLY A 234 -8.41 -4.63 -10.76
C GLY A 234 -7.45 -3.45 -10.91
N SER A 235 -6.83 -2.97 -9.82
CA SER A 235 -5.84 -1.91 -9.86
C SER A 235 -4.47 -2.44 -10.29
N TYR A 236 -3.76 -1.69 -11.11
CA TYR A 236 -2.36 -1.98 -11.48
C TYR A 236 -1.39 -1.80 -10.29
N TYR A 237 -1.86 -1.26 -9.16
CA TYR A 237 -1.13 -1.26 -7.89
C TYR A 237 -1.47 -2.43 -6.97
N TYR A 238 -2.21 -3.44 -7.43
CA TYR A 238 -2.59 -4.57 -6.59
C TYR A 238 -1.55 -5.69 -6.60
N GLY A 239 -0.88 -5.90 -5.48
CA GLY A 239 0.06 -7.00 -5.28
C GLY A 239 1.46 -6.57 -4.85
N VAL A 240 2.31 -7.57 -4.68
CA VAL A 240 3.73 -7.39 -4.36
C VAL A 240 4.55 -8.27 -5.30
N ILE A 241 5.75 -7.83 -5.62
CA ILE A 241 6.69 -8.51 -6.49
C ILE A 241 7.91 -8.90 -5.67
N VAL A 242 8.39 -10.12 -5.82
CA VAL A 242 9.57 -10.62 -5.12
C VAL A 242 10.46 -11.34 -6.13
N ARG A 243 11.76 -11.06 -6.08
CA ARG A 243 12.74 -11.79 -6.87
C ARG A 243 12.87 -13.23 -6.34
N GLY A 244 12.78 -14.21 -7.22
CA GLY A 244 12.99 -15.62 -6.93
C GLY A 244 14.47 -15.98 -6.80
N GLY A 245 14.72 -17.27 -6.53
CA GLY A 245 16.09 -17.81 -6.42
C GLY A 245 16.75 -17.64 -5.05
N PHE A 246 16.12 -16.94 -4.12
CA PHE A 246 16.55 -16.90 -2.72
C PHE A 246 16.17 -18.16 -1.95
N PRO A 247 16.89 -18.48 -0.86
CA PRO A 247 16.43 -19.45 0.13
C PRO A 247 15.01 -19.11 0.64
N PRO A 248 14.17 -20.11 0.97
CA PRO A 248 12.77 -19.88 1.34
C PRO A 248 12.55 -18.89 2.48
N VAL A 249 13.45 -18.88 3.48
CA VAL A 249 13.38 -17.96 4.63
C VAL A 249 13.68 -16.52 4.22
N GLU A 250 14.66 -16.31 3.36
CA GLU A 250 15.01 -14.98 2.86
C GLU A 250 13.90 -14.44 1.95
N MET A 251 13.37 -15.28 1.04
CA MET A 251 12.22 -14.94 0.22
C MET A 251 11.00 -14.57 1.07
N ALA A 252 10.72 -15.32 2.15
CA ALA A 252 9.62 -15.03 3.07
C ALA A 252 9.79 -13.67 3.78
N ARG A 253 11.01 -13.30 4.17
CA ARG A 253 11.29 -11.99 4.79
C ARG A 253 11.07 -10.85 3.82
N ILE A 254 11.58 -10.98 2.60
CA ILE A 254 11.34 -10.00 1.53
C ILE A 254 9.84 -9.89 1.25
N THR A 255 9.13 -11.02 1.10
CA THR A 255 7.67 -10.99 0.96
C THR A 255 6.98 -10.31 2.15
N ALA A 256 7.39 -10.59 3.38
CA ALA A 256 6.80 -9.96 4.56
C ALA A 256 6.99 -8.43 4.55
N HIS A 257 8.18 -7.95 4.17
CA HIS A 257 8.50 -6.53 4.02
C HIS A 257 7.59 -5.86 2.98
N GLU A 258 7.50 -6.42 1.77
CA GLU A 258 6.68 -5.83 0.69
C GLU A 258 5.18 -5.91 0.97
N VAL A 259 4.73 -7.01 1.60
CA VAL A 259 3.34 -7.14 2.06
C VAL A 259 3.06 -6.12 3.15
N ALA A 260 3.98 -5.88 4.08
CA ALA A 260 3.81 -4.87 5.11
C ALA A 260 3.68 -3.45 4.52
N HIS A 261 4.47 -3.13 3.49
CA HIS A 261 4.27 -1.92 2.69
C HIS A 261 2.87 -1.82 2.07
N PHE A 262 2.41 -2.91 1.45
CA PHE A 262 1.08 -2.97 0.86
C PHE A 262 -0.01 -2.70 1.91
N LEU A 263 0.18 -3.23 3.12
CA LEU A 263 -0.70 -3.09 4.26
C LEU A 263 -0.50 -1.79 5.06
N ALA A 264 0.13 -0.78 4.45
CA ALA A 264 0.29 0.60 4.93
C ALA A 264 1.54 0.94 5.76
N LEU A 265 2.49 0.03 5.95
CA LEU A 265 3.77 0.39 6.59
C LEU A 265 4.71 1.13 5.61
N GLN A 266 5.58 1.96 6.16
CA GLN A 266 6.64 2.64 5.43
C GLN A 266 7.99 2.15 5.93
N HIS A 267 9.07 2.43 5.20
CA HIS A 267 10.41 2.36 5.77
C HIS A 267 10.48 3.29 6.97
N VAL A 268 11.21 2.86 8.00
CA VAL A 268 11.35 3.62 9.26
C VAL A 268 11.81 5.05 9.00
N GLU A 269 12.70 5.21 8.01
CA GLU A 269 13.13 6.49 7.50
C GLU A 269 13.27 6.44 5.97
N ASN A 270 12.82 7.49 5.30
CA ASN A 270 13.10 7.74 3.90
C ASN A 270 14.00 8.97 3.77
N ARG A 271 14.93 8.97 2.80
CA ARG A 271 15.78 10.12 2.51
C ARG A 271 15.37 10.73 1.17
N GLY A 272 14.91 11.97 1.20
CA GLY A 272 14.58 12.70 -0.02
C GLY A 272 15.83 13.22 -0.74
N ILE A 273 15.64 13.75 -1.96
CA ILE A 273 16.72 14.27 -2.81
C ILE A 273 17.54 15.37 -2.12
N SER A 274 16.91 16.17 -1.27
CA SER A 274 17.62 17.20 -0.49
C SER A 274 18.59 16.65 0.55
N GLY A 275 18.53 15.34 0.82
CA GLY A 275 19.24 14.67 1.91
C GLY A 275 18.49 14.71 3.25
N MET A 276 17.34 15.39 3.31
CA MET A 276 16.45 15.39 4.47
C MET A 276 15.92 13.99 4.76
N THR A 277 15.84 13.66 6.05
CA THR A 277 15.27 12.41 6.55
C THR A 277 13.80 12.63 6.91
N TYR A 278 12.94 11.74 6.43
CA TYR A 278 11.51 11.71 6.67
C TYR A 278 11.18 10.41 7.40
N PRO A 279 10.90 10.45 8.72
CA PRO A 279 10.54 9.26 9.46
C PRO A 279 9.14 8.77 9.06
N ASP A 280 8.86 7.50 9.33
CA ASP A 280 7.50 6.96 9.27
C ASP A 280 6.58 7.66 10.30
N PRO A 281 5.25 7.49 10.20
CA PRO A 281 4.33 8.21 11.06
C PRO A 281 4.11 7.55 12.43
N LEU A 282 4.90 6.55 12.80
CA LEU A 282 4.69 5.75 14.01
C LEU A 282 5.68 6.18 15.09
N ALA A 283 5.17 6.64 16.23
CA ALA A 283 6.02 7.20 17.29
C ALA A 283 6.93 6.17 17.99
N ASP A 284 6.68 4.87 17.82
CA ASP A 284 7.43 3.79 18.47
C ASP A 284 8.45 3.10 17.56
N THR A 285 8.64 3.60 16.34
CA THR A 285 9.66 3.13 15.41
C THR A 285 10.96 3.90 15.64
N MET A 286 12.07 3.17 15.59
CA MET A 286 13.41 3.72 15.74
C MET A 286 14.29 3.07 14.68
N PRO A 287 15.20 3.81 14.03
CA PRO A 287 16.13 3.24 13.07
C PRO A 287 16.94 2.10 13.70
N GLY A 288 17.11 1.00 12.98
CA GLY A 288 17.82 -0.16 13.50
C GLY A 288 17.56 -1.45 12.73
N VAL A 289 18.64 -2.21 12.56
CA VAL A 289 18.74 -3.42 11.70
C VAL A 289 17.75 -4.56 12.02
N ASP A 290 17.04 -4.49 13.15
CA ASP A 290 16.10 -5.53 13.56
C ASP A 290 14.65 -5.26 13.09
N ASN A 291 14.29 -4.04 12.69
CA ASN A 291 12.94 -3.70 12.23
C ASN A 291 12.64 -4.34 10.86
N LEU A 292 11.44 -4.90 10.69
CA LEU A 292 11.00 -5.50 9.43
C LEU A 292 11.05 -4.49 8.27
N MET A 293 10.74 -3.22 8.53
CA MET A 293 10.72 -2.14 7.53
C MET A 293 12.11 -1.54 7.26
N GLU A 294 13.17 -2.22 7.70
CA GLU A 294 14.55 -2.05 7.24
C GLU A 294 15.06 -3.43 6.75
N ASP A 295 16.10 -3.99 7.38
CA ASP A 295 16.70 -5.28 7.02
C ASP A 295 16.35 -6.43 8.00
N GLY A 296 15.42 -6.17 8.92
CA GLY A 296 15.15 -7.01 10.07
C GLY A 296 13.92 -7.91 9.94
N THR A 297 13.37 -8.32 11.09
CA THR A 297 12.19 -9.20 11.14
C THR A 297 11.21 -8.90 12.28
N THR A 298 11.41 -7.78 12.98
CA THR A 298 10.59 -7.39 14.14
C THR A 298 9.59 -6.30 13.77
N LEU A 299 8.42 -6.35 14.40
CA LEU A 299 7.41 -5.32 14.28
C LEU A 299 7.25 -4.60 15.61
N THR A 300 7.11 -3.28 15.58
CA THR A 300 6.71 -2.50 16.76
C THR A 300 5.22 -2.69 17.07
N ALA A 301 4.77 -2.13 18.20
CA ALA A 301 3.35 -2.16 18.55
C ALA A 301 2.52 -1.27 17.60
N GLY A 302 3.05 -0.11 17.22
CA GLY A 302 2.46 0.77 16.21
C GLY A 302 2.35 0.11 14.85
N GLN A 303 3.41 -0.56 14.39
CA GLN A 303 3.40 -1.31 13.12
C GLN A 303 2.39 -2.46 13.17
N SER A 304 2.35 -3.21 14.27
CA SER A 304 1.37 -4.28 14.50
C SER A 304 -0.07 -3.76 14.48
N PHE A 305 -0.31 -2.59 15.09
CA PHE A 305 -1.62 -1.93 15.04
C PHE A 305 -2.00 -1.59 13.60
N ALA A 306 -1.12 -0.92 12.85
CA ALA A 306 -1.39 -0.51 11.47
C ALA A 306 -1.74 -1.71 10.57
N LEU A 307 -0.97 -2.80 10.64
CA LEU A 307 -1.25 -4.03 9.88
C LEU A 307 -2.63 -4.60 10.19
N SER A 308 -3.06 -4.54 11.46
CA SER A 308 -4.39 -5.01 11.88
C SER A 308 -5.56 -4.18 11.34
N ARG A 309 -5.28 -3.01 10.75
CA ARG A 309 -6.29 -2.13 10.14
C ARG A 309 -6.55 -2.42 8.67
N SER A 310 -5.82 -3.35 8.04
CA SER A 310 -6.02 -3.62 6.62
C SER A 310 -7.42 -4.16 6.30
N ALA A 311 -7.96 -3.69 5.17
CA ALA A 311 -9.20 -4.19 4.58
C ALA A 311 -9.05 -5.58 3.93
N LEU A 312 -7.82 -6.05 3.71
CA LEU A 312 -7.55 -7.40 3.18
C LEU A 312 -7.62 -8.50 4.23
N LEU A 313 -7.70 -8.16 5.52
CA LEU A 313 -7.88 -9.14 6.57
C LEU A 313 -9.31 -9.68 6.55
N VAL A 314 -9.42 -11.01 6.55
CA VAL A 314 -10.69 -11.73 6.59
C VAL A 314 -10.91 -12.41 7.93
N ALA A 315 -12.19 -12.59 8.29
CA ALA A 315 -12.61 -13.38 9.44
C ALA A 315 -12.28 -14.88 9.23
N PRO A 316 -12.21 -15.68 10.31
CA PRO A 316 -12.09 -17.14 10.23
C PRO A 316 -13.22 -17.82 9.47
#